data_AF-A0A1F6JKI0-F1
#
_entry.id   AF-A0A1F6JKI0-F1
#
_cell.length_a   1.000
_cell.length_b   1.000
_cell.length_c   1.000
_cell.angle_alpha   90.00
_cell.angle_beta   90.00
_cell.angle_gamma   90.00
#
_symmetry.space_group_name_H-M   'P 1'
#
loop_
_entity.id
_entity.type
_entity.pdbx_description
1 polymer ?
#
loop_
_entity_poly.entity_id
_entity_poly.type
_entity_poly.pdbx_seq_one_letter_code
_entity_poly.pdbx_strand_id
1 'polypeptide(L)'
;MDPNLSKKTDNATSHVIVPSPLEPTASSSDSTSTSSLDPQREINAALAENTPNPNTPPIQQPQEGQSLFSQMNSPQTGTLPHQMPPEEPSGRKINKKLALGILIVLAIVALPTTVYLTQQQQTVQQQAAPTATGDKIVAVYNGENITRAQVQALAEERYPTNEIDNQALRDAMDTLLERKILDKEASIKNINLSEEEIQAKVENDGFSETEARYSVLREKVTELNTKNWQVYTIGFWTPTATNSELTAEEKTQRTAILSMGKTMINEAKTRLENDESAFSIAKSLLSKYSNFQGTLAVNGFQLAPNSEATPEMENPKTYVYELKAVGQPLYDTIYSLQNEGEVKLNNPLDGSGADAVKLVGKNNSNFNTYEDWLKDKKSTAVINGL
;
A
#
# COMPACT_ATOMS: atom_id res chain seq x y z
N MET A 1 -16.30 -52.40 -61.56
CA MET A 1 -17.25 -51.29 -61.74
C MET A 1 -16.80 -50.20 -60.80
N ASP A 2 -16.35 -49.14 -61.43
CA ASP A 2 -15.69 -47.93 -60.92
C ASP A 2 -16.76 -46.95 -60.33
N PRO A 3 -16.42 -45.72 -59.88
CA PRO A 3 -16.56 -45.25 -58.50
C PRO A 3 -17.44 -43.96 -58.43
N ASN A 4 -17.10 -43.02 -57.53
CA ASN A 4 -17.48 -41.58 -57.54
C ASN A 4 -18.88 -41.18 -56.99
N LEU A 5 -19.11 -40.00 -56.37
CA LEU A 5 -18.28 -38.80 -56.11
C LEU A 5 -18.99 -37.82 -55.15
N SER A 6 -18.20 -36.86 -54.68
CA SER A 6 -18.51 -35.45 -54.34
C SER A 6 -19.09 -35.18 -52.94
N LYS A 7 -18.65 -34.18 -52.18
CA LYS A 7 -17.81 -32.96 -52.37
C LYS A 7 -17.62 -32.40 -50.92
N LYS A 8 -16.65 -31.59 -50.51
CA LYS A 8 -15.96 -30.45 -51.12
C LYS A 8 -14.83 -30.03 -50.15
N THR A 9 -13.82 -29.38 -50.72
CA THR A 9 -12.52 -29.00 -50.16
C THR A 9 -12.46 -27.56 -49.60
N ASP A 10 -11.33 -27.28 -48.95
CA ASP A 10 -10.53 -26.03 -48.90
C ASP A 10 -10.79 -24.92 -47.86
N ASN A 11 -9.76 -24.74 -47.00
CA ASN A 11 -9.00 -23.52 -46.70
C ASN A 11 -9.61 -22.16 -47.09
N ALA A 12 -9.70 -21.25 -46.10
CA ALA A 12 -9.41 -19.81 -46.25
C ALA A 12 -9.14 -19.21 -44.86
N THR A 13 -7.93 -18.78 -44.54
CA THR A 13 -7.35 -17.44 -44.78
C THR A 13 -7.76 -16.41 -43.72
N SER A 14 -6.72 -16.01 -42.99
CA SER A 14 -6.64 -14.90 -42.05
C SER A 14 -7.05 -13.56 -42.68
N HIS A 15 -7.89 -12.80 -41.99
CA HIS A 15 -8.08 -11.37 -42.27
C HIS A 15 -7.77 -10.57 -41.01
N VAL A 16 -6.54 -10.04 -41.00
CA VAL A 16 -6.11 -8.92 -40.16
C VAL A 16 -6.89 -7.69 -40.61
N ILE A 17 -7.64 -7.07 -39.71
CA ILE A 17 -8.24 -5.74 -39.92
C ILE A 17 -7.25 -4.72 -39.36
N VAL A 18 -6.59 -4.01 -40.26
CA VAL A 18 -5.82 -2.79 -39.97
C VAL A 18 -6.77 -1.60 -40.08
N PRO A 19 -6.91 -0.74 -39.06
CA PRO A 19 -7.48 0.58 -39.24
C PRO A 19 -6.40 1.51 -39.81
N SER A 20 -6.61 1.97 -41.04
CA SER A 20 -5.85 3.09 -41.61
C SER A 20 -6.30 4.43 -41.00
N PRO A 21 -5.38 5.41 -40.92
CA PRO A 21 -5.59 6.68 -40.24
C PRO A 21 -6.47 7.64 -41.05
N LEU A 22 -7.30 8.42 -40.35
CA LEU A 22 -8.02 9.55 -40.94
C LEU A 22 -7.06 10.74 -41.09
N GLU A 23 -6.82 11.14 -42.34
CA GLU A 23 -6.18 12.39 -42.70
C GLU A 23 -7.09 13.61 -42.43
N PRO A 24 -6.51 14.81 -42.25
CA PRO A 24 -7.21 16.00 -41.81
C PRO A 24 -7.85 16.77 -42.96
N THR A 25 -9.11 17.17 -42.79
CA THR A 25 -9.76 18.17 -43.66
C THR A 25 -9.47 19.58 -43.14
N ALA A 26 -8.62 20.29 -43.88
CA ALA A 26 -8.51 21.75 -43.84
C ALA A 26 -9.38 22.38 -44.94
N SER A 27 -9.65 23.69 -44.81
CA SER A 27 -10.31 24.64 -45.73
C SER A 27 -11.79 24.91 -45.41
N SER A 28 -12.29 26.15 -45.29
CA SER A 28 -11.71 27.50 -45.33
C SER A 28 -12.82 28.54 -45.05
N SER A 29 -12.40 29.76 -44.67
CA SER A 29 -13.05 31.08 -44.84
C SER A 29 -14.40 31.35 -44.11
N ASP A 30 -14.66 32.52 -43.51
CA ASP A 30 -14.16 33.87 -43.81
C ASP A 30 -14.41 34.86 -42.64
N SER A 31 -13.44 35.78 -42.45
CA SER A 31 -13.50 37.24 -42.19
C SER A 31 -14.49 37.83 -41.14
N THR A 32 -14.19 38.82 -40.27
CA THR A 32 -13.34 40.04 -40.35
C THR A 32 -13.16 40.64 -38.91
N SER A 33 -11.93 40.96 -38.47
CA SER A 33 -11.32 42.31 -38.32
C SER A 33 -11.97 43.27 -37.30
N THR A 34 -11.33 43.64 -36.18
CA THR A 34 -10.41 44.79 -35.93
C THR A 34 -10.33 44.94 -34.38
N SER A 35 -9.35 45.49 -33.66
CA SER A 35 -8.26 46.43 -33.91
C SER A 35 -7.16 46.24 -32.86
N SER A 36 -5.92 46.38 -33.31
CA SER A 36 -4.67 46.61 -32.59
C SER A 36 -4.65 47.91 -31.77
N LEU A 37 -3.79 47.98 -30.74
CA LEU A 37 -2.84 49.07 -30.47
C LEU A 37 -1.92 48.72 -29.28
N ASP A 38 -0.67 48.39 -29.61
CA ASP A 38 0.55 48.71 -28.83
C ASP A 38 1.10 50.03 -29.46
N PRO A 39 2.07 50.82 -28.93
CA PRO A 39 3.14 50.46 -27.99
C PRO A 39 3.61 51.53 -26.95
N GLN A 40 4.50 51.10 -26.05
CA GLN A 40 5.58 51.81 -25.33
C GLN A 40 5.55 53.35 -25.12
N ARG A 41 5.78 53.80 -23.86
CA ARG A 41 6.88 54.75 -23.53
C ARG A 41 7.17 54.96 -22.03
N GLU A 42 8.48 54.98 -21.74
CA GLU A 42 9.24 55.88 -20.83
C GLU A 42 9.09 55.84 -19.29
N ILE A 43 10.13 55.27 -18.66
CA ILE A 43 11.08 55.89 -17.72
C ILE A 43 10.54 56.98 -16.77
N ASN A 44 10.65 56.73 -15.46
CA ASN A 44 11.18 57.73 -14.52
C ASN A 44 11.83 57.07 -13.30
N ALA A 45 13.09 57.46 -13.07
CA ALA A 45 13.85 57.22 -11.86
C ALA A 45 13.43 58.21 -10.76
N ALA A 46 13.39 57.75 -9.51
CA ALA A 46 13.52 58.62 -8.34
C ALA A 46 14.25 57.85 -7.23
N LEU A 47 15.50 58.27 -6.99
CA LEU A 47 16.22 58.11 -5.72
C LEU A 47 15.54 58.96 -4.64
N ALA A 48 15.35 58.40 -3.44
CA ALA A 48 15.42 59.07 -2.13
C ALA A 48 15.43 57.94 -1.08
N GLU A 49 16.58 57.61 -0.50
CA GLU A 49 17.14 58.15 0.75
C GLU A 49 16.97 57.18 1.93
N ASN A 50 18.14 56.88 2.51
CA ASN A 50 18.34 56.17 3.76
C ASN A 50 17.53 56.79 4.92
N THR A 51 16.97 55.93 5.78
CA THR A 51 17.10 56.06 7.24
C THR A 51 16.82 54.70 7.91
N PRO A 52 17.81 54.07 8.59
CA PRO A 52 17.53 53.00 9.53
C PRO A 52 17.06 53.60 10.85
N ASN A 53 15.87 53.22 11.32
CA ASN A 53 15.40 53.53 12.66
C ASN A 53 16.16 52.66 13.69
N PRO A 54 16.94 53.22 14.63
CA PRO A 54 17.69 52.47 15.61
C PRO A 54 16.93 52.49 16.93
N ASN A 55 15.95 51.61 17.14
CA ASN A 55 15.39 51.32 18.47
C ASN A 55 14.45 50.11 18.44
N THR A 56 15.02 48.90 18.41
CA THR A 56 14.31 47.72 18.93
C THR A 56 15.31 46.80 19.64
N PRO A 57 15.16 46.55 20.96
CA PRO A 57 16.10 45.71 21.73
C PRO A 57 15.98 44.22 21.38
N PRO A 58 17.06 43.43 21.57
CA PRO A 58 17.12 42.04 21.18
C PRO A 58 16.32 41.15 22.16
N ILE A 59 15.37 40.37 21.65
CA ILE A 59 14.72 39.31 22.44
C ILE A 59 15.46 38.00 22.20
N GLN A 60 15.87 37.44 23.33
CA GLN A 60 16.75 36.29 23.52
C GLN A 60 16.07 34.97 23.15
N GLN A 61 16.88 34.06 22.58
CA GLN A 61 16.60 32.63 22.49
C GLN A 61 16.46 32.02 23.90
N PRO A 62 15.47 31.15 24.13
CA PRO A 62 15.53 30.22 25.25
C PRO A 62 16.41 29.02 24.88
N GLN A 63 17.50 28.88 25.64
CA GLN A 63 18.34 27.69 25.67
C GLN A 63 17.65 26.50 26.34
N GLU A 64 18.16 25.34 25.95
CA GLU A 64 17.89 23.98 26.40
C GLU A 64 17.82 23.82 27.93
N GLY A 65 16.73 23.22 28.41
CA GLY A 65 16.58 22.77 29.80
C GLY A 65 16.86 21.28 29.93
N GLN A 66 18.11 20.92 30.26
CA GLN A 66 18.48 19.60 30.73
C GLN A 66 18.21 19.45 32.24
N SER A 67 17.54 18.35 32.59
CA SER A 67 17.85 17.47 33.73
C SER A 67 18.14 18.12 35.11
N LEU A 68 17.07 18.37 35.86
CA LEU A 68 17.09 18.42 37.33
C LEU A 68 16.99 16.99 37.86
N PHE A 69 18.04 16.48 38.52
CA PHE A 69 18.02 15.70 39.77
C PHE A 69 19.40 15.06 40.00
N SER A 70 20.25 15.74 40.76
CA SER A 70 21.36 15.14 41.52
C SER A 70 21.88 16.14 42.54
N GLN A 71 21.47 15.95 43.79
CA GLN A 71 22.29 16.17 44.99
C GLN A 71 21.44 15.94 46.23
N MET A 72 21.74 14.88 46.99
CA MET A 72 22.11 15.01 48.41
C MET A 72 22.61 13.67 48.98
N ASN A 73 23.88 13.71 49.39
CA ASN A 73 24.47 13.20 50.63
C ASN A 73 24.63 11.69 50.90
N SER A 74 25.92 11.31 51.02
CA SER A 74 26.49 10.17 51.76
C SER A 74 26.62 10.48 53.29
N PRO A 75 27.30 9.67 54.15
CA PRO A 75 27.14 8.24 54.48
C PRO A 75 27.11 7.96 56.03
N GLN A 76 27.05 6.65 56.38
CA GLN A 76 27.61 5.97 57.57
C GLN A 76 26.76 5.60 58.83
N THR A 77 26.97 4.34 59.21
CA THR A 77 26.98 3.69 60.55
C THR A 77 25.68 3.26 61.26
N GLY A 78 25.58 1.94 61.47
CA GLY A 78 25.39 1.39 62.82
C GLY A 78 24.05 0.73 63.18
N THR A 79 24.13 -0.58 63.47
CA THR A 79 23.33 -1.36 64.46
C THR A 79 21.86 -1.71 64.20
N LEU A 80 21.61 -3.01 63.94
CA LEU A 80 20.44 -3.82 64.36
C LEU A 80 20.32 -3.82 65.92
N PRO A 81 19.18 -4.20 66.57
CA PRO A 81 18.13 -5.11 66.09
C PRO A 81 16.66 -4.76 66.49
N HIS A 82 15.67 -5.30 65.77
CA HIS A 82 14.64 -6.22 66.31
C HIS A 82 13.57 -6.57 65.27
N GLN A 83 13.18 -7.84 65.31
CA GLN A 83 12.26 -8.56 64.44
C GLN A 83 10.81 -8.10 64.55
N MET A 84 10.10 -8.12 63.42
CA MET A 84 8.74 -8.65 63.24
C MET A 84 8.55 -9.05 61.76
N PRO A 85 7.64 -10.00 61.45
CA PRO A 85 7.84 -11.01 60.40
C PRO A 85 7.52 -10.51 58.98
N PRO A 86 8.08 -11.17 57.94
CA PRO A 86 7.68 -10.89 56.56
C PRO A 86 6.27 -11.44 56.29
N GLU A 87 5.41 -10.60 55.71
CA GLU A 87 4.20 -11.06 55.03
C GLU A 87 4.60 -12.02 53.90
N GLU A 88 4.05 -13.23 53.93
CA GLU A 88 4.09 -14.17 52.82
C GLU A 88 3.40 -13.55 51.59
N PRO A 89 4.02 -13.56 50.40
CA PRO A 89 3.24 -13.46 49.18
C PRO A 89 2.37 -14.72 49.06
N SER A 90 1.06 -14.53 48.95
CA SER A 90 0.07 -15.57 48.67
C SER A 90 0.55 -16.48 47.54
N GLY A 91 1.07 -17.64 47.92
CA GLY A 91 1.49 -18.68 46.99
C GLY A 91 0.27 -19.24 46.29
N ARG A 92 0.03 -18.80 45.04
CA ARG A 92 -0.78 -19.60 44.12
C ARG A 92 -0.10 -20.96 44.01
N LYS A 93 -0.71 -21.97 44.62
CA LYS A 93 -0.40 -23.38 44.40
C LYS A 93 -0.62 -23.65 42.92
N ILE A 94 0.41 -23.48 42.11
CA ILE A 94 0.43 -24.00 40.75
C ILE A 94 0.29 -25.50 40.92
N ASN A 95 -0.89 -26.03 40.59
CA ASN A 95 -1.12 -27.46 40.60
C ASN A 95 -0.06 -28.09 39.69
N LYS A 96 0.92 -28.78 40.29
CA LYS A 96 2.04 -29.39 39.56
C LYS A 96 1.56 -30.32 38.44
N LYS A 97 0.32 -30.83 38.54
CA LYS A 97 -0.36 -31.62 37.49
C LYS A 97 -0.83 -30.78 36.28
N LEU A 98 -1.18 -29.51 36.46
CA LEU A 98 -1.59 -28.59 35.38
C LEU A 98 -0.37 -28.01 34.65
N ALA A 99 0.70 -27.65 35.39
CA ALA A 99 1.95 -27.19 34.80
C ALA A 99 2.67 -28.29 34.00
N LEU A 100 2.65 -29.54 34.49
CA LEU A 100 3.18 -30.69 33.77
C LEU A 100 2.32 -31.04 32.54
N GLY A 101 1.00 -30.85 32.61
CA GLY A 101 0.09 -31.05 31.48
C GLY A 101 0.32 -30.06 30.34
N ILE A 102 0.55 -28.77 30.65
CA ILE A 102 0.87 -27.75 29.64
C ILE A 102 2.25 -28.01 28.99
N LEU A 103 3.24 -28.46 29.77
CA LEU A 103 4.56 -28.85 29.24
C LEU A 103 4.49 -30.09 28.34
N ILE A 104 3.65 -31.07 28.68
CA ILE A 104 3.43 -32.28 27.86
C ILE A 104 2.67 -31.92 26.57
N VAL A 105 1.68 -31.02 26.62
CA VAL A 105 0.97 -30.55 25.41
C VAL A 105 1.90 -29.72 24.51
N LEU A 106 2.73 -28.84 25.07
CA LEU A 106 3.76 -28.11 24.31
C LEU A 106 4.80 -29.06 23.71
N ALA A 107 5.22 -30.11 24.41
CA ALA A 107 6.11 -31.13 23.86
C ALA A 107 5.43 -31.95 22.75
N ILE A 108 4.16 -32.33 22.90
CA ILE A 108 3.42 -33.12 21.90
C ILE A 108 3.11 -32.30 20.63
N VAL A 109 3.02 -30.97 20.71
CA VAL A 109 2.86 -30.09 19.52
C VAL A 109 4.22 -29.67 18.92
N ALA A 110 5.27 -29.53 19.74
CA ALA A 110 6.62 -29.19 19.27
C ALA A 110 7.39 -30.38 18.67
N LEU A 111 7.13 -31.61 19.12
CA LEU A 111 7.78 -32.82 18.60
C LEU A 111 7.40 -33.16 17.15
N PRO A 112 6.14 -33.11 16.68
CA PRO A 112 5.82 -33.36 15.28
C PRO A 112 6.33 -32.26 14.35
N THR A 113 6.37 -31.00 14.78
CA THR A 113 6.93 -29.89 13.97
C THR A 113 8.44 -29.99 13.85
N THR A 114 9.16 -30.28 14.94
CA THR A 114 10.61 -30.49 14.90
C THR A 114 11.01 -31.78 14.18
N VAL A 115 10.25 -32.88 14.32
CA VAL A 115 10.47 -34.14 13.57
C VAL A 115 10.12 -33.97 12.09
N TYR A 116 9.11 -33.18 11.71
CA TYR A 116 8.83 -32.87 10.31
C TYR A 116 9.93 -32.01 9.67
N LEU A 117 10.42 -30.98 10.39
CA LEU A 117 11.54 -30.14 9.95
C LEU A 117 12.87 -30.91 9.88
N THR A 118 13.16 -31.78 10.86
CA THR A 118 14.38 -32.60 10.85
C THR A 118 14.29 -33.78 9.89
N GLN A 119 13.12 -34.38 9.67
CA GLN A 119 12.92 -35.35 8.59
C GLN A 119 13.09 -34.68 7.22
N GLN A 120 12.51 -33.49 6.99
CA GLN A 120 12.78 -32.73 5.76
C GLN A 120 14.28 -32.45 5.57
N GLN A 121 14.99 -32.02 6.62
CA GLN A 121 16.44 -31.80 6.52
C GLN A 121 17.22 -33.09 6.22
N GLN A 122 16.80 -34.24 6.76
CA GLN A 122 17.48 -35.52 6.52
C GLN A 122 17.15 -36.16 5.17
N THR A 123 15.91 -36.07 4.67
CA THR A 123 15.59 -36.50 3.30
C THR A 123 16.24 -35.61 2.25
N VAL A 124 16.34 -34.29 2.50
CA VAL A 124 16.95 -33.35 1.54
C VAL A 124 18.49 -33.42 1.53
N GLN A 125 19.17 -33.66 2.65
CA GLN A 125 20.63 -33.92 2.63
C GLN A 125 21.00 -35.23 1.92
N GLN A 126 20.10 -36.22 1.88
CA GLN A 126 20.28 -37.42 1.04
C GLN A 126 19.80 -37.24 -0.41
N GLN A 127 19.03 -36.17 -0.71
CA GLN A 127 18.51 -35.82 -2.03
C GLN A 127 19.20 -34.62 -2.68
N ALA A 128 20.41 -34.27 -2.26
CA ALA A 128 21.37 -33.55 -3.12
C ALA A 128 21.90 -34.45 -4.28
N ALA A 129 21.34 -35.65 -4.43
CA ALA A 129 21.51 -36.48 -5.61
C ALA A 129 20.78 -35.83 -6.82
N PRO A 130 21.37 -35.88 -8.02
CA PRO A 130 20.76 -35.32 -9.22
C PRO A 130 19.34 -35.84 -9.42
N THR A 131 18.43 -34.99 -9.93
CA THR A 131 17.10 -35.41 -10.38
C THR A 131 17.22 -36.52 -11.44
N ALA A 132 16.11 -37.19 -11.79
CA ALA A 132 16.09 -38.17 -12.89
C ALA A 132 16.62 -37.60 -14.24
N THR A 133 16.73 -36.28 -14.37
CA THR A 133 17.33 -35.54 -15.49
C THR A 133 18.81 -35.17 -15.33
N GLY A 134 19.43 -35.42 -14.18
CA GLY A 134 20.84 -35.05 -13.92
C GLY A 134 21.03 -33.66 -13.31
N ASP A 135 19.96 -32.88 -13.11
CA ASP A 135 20.08 -31.48 -12.68
C ASP A 135 20.29 -31.36 -11.18
N LYS A 136 21.17 -30.41 -10.80
CA LYS A 136 21.44 -30.06 -9.40
C LYS A 136 20.20 -29.41 -8.79
N ILE A 137 19.72 -29.96 -7.68
CA ILE A 137 18.70 -29.36 -6.83
C ILE A 137 19.35 -28.25 -6.00
N VAL A 138 18.89 -27.03 -6.20
CA VAL A 138 19.45 -25.81 -5.60
C VAL A 138 18.60 -25.28 -4.45
N ALA A 139 17.30 -25.62 -4.43
CA ALA A 139 16.43 -25.40 -3.28
C ALA A 139 15.27 -26.40 -3.26
N VAL A 140 14.64 -26.56 -2.09
CA VAL A 140 13.41 -27.34 -1.90
C VAL A 140 12.41 -26.48 -1.12
N TYR A 141 11.21 -26.32 -1.67
CA TYR A 141 10.12 -25.61 -0.99
C TYR A 141 8.90 -26.52 -0.92
N ASN A 142 8.44 -26.82 0.29
CA ASN A 142 7.26 -27.66 0.53
C ASN A 142 7.28 -29.01 -0.23
N GLY A 143 8.46 -29.64 -0.30
CA GLY A 143 8.66 -30.91 -1.00
C GLY A 143 8.83 -30.80 -2.52
N GLU A 144 8.72 -29.61 -3.10
CA GLU A 144 9.03 -29.37 -4.51
C GLU A 144 10.48 -28.97 -4.70
N ASN A 145 11.15 -29.64 -5.64
CA ASN A 145 12.53 -29.33 -6.00
C ASN A 145 12.59 -28.13 -6.94
N ILE A 146 13.52 -27.23 -6.66
CA ILE A 146 13.98 -26.17 -7.54
C ILE A 146 15.34 -26.58 -8.09
N THR A 147 15.46 -26.70 -9.40
CA THR A 147 16.70 -27.12 -10.07
C THR A 147 17.48 -25.92 -10.62
N ARG A 148 18.79 -26.10 -10.82
CA ARG A 148 19.65 -25.06 -11.41
C ARG A 148 19.19 -24.66 -12.82
N ALA A 149 18.68 -25.62 -13.59
CA ALA A 149 18.13 -25.36 -14.92
C ALA A 149 16.92 -24.40 -14.89
N GLN A 150 16.03 -24.55 -13.90
CA GLN A 150 14.89 -23.65 -13.73
C GLN A 150 15.33 -22.23 -13.36
N VAL A 151 16.34 -22.10 -12.51
CA VAL A 151 16.92 -20.80 -12.15
C VAL A 151 17.58 -20.15 -13.36
N GLN A 152 18.34 -20.91 -14.14
CA GLN A 152 18.99 -20.45 -15.35
C GLN A 152 17.96 -19.95 -16.38
N ALA A 153 16.89 -20.72 -16.63
CA ALA A 153 15.83 -20.33 -17.56
C ALA A 153 15.17 -19.01 -17.15
N LEU A 154 14.90 -18.82 -15.86
CA LEU A 154 14.33 -17.55 -15.36
C LEU A 154 15.32 -16.38 -15.43
N ALA A 155 16.62 -16.63 -15.28
CA ALA A 155 17.63 -15.60 -15.50
C ALA A 155 17.67 -15.17 -16.97
N GLU A 156 17.53 -16.13 -17.91
CA GLU A 156 17.50 -15.87 -19.36
C GLU A 156 16.25 -15.10 -19.80
N GLU A 157 15.13 -15.15 -19.06
CA GLU A 157 13.96 -14.30 -19.29
C GLU A 157 14.27 -12.81 -19.06
N ARG A 158 15.23 -12.49 -18.19
CA ARG A 158 15.46 -11.13 -17.68
C ARG A 158 16.80 -10.52 -18.08
N TYR A 159 17.79 -11.35 -18.35
CA TYR A 159 19.14 -10.93 -18.64
C TYR A 159 19.62 -11.57 -19.95
N PRO A 160 20.34 -10.82 -20.80
CA PRO A 160 21.08 -11.41 -21.90
C PRO A 160 22.00 -12.52 -21.40
N THR A 161 22.16 -13.62 -22.15
CA THR A 161 22.94 -14.79 -21.70
C THR A 161 24.37 -14.46 -21.28
N ASN A 162 24.99 -13.45 -21.90
CA ASN A 162 26.33 -12.97 -21.59
C ASN A 162 26.42 -12.13 -20.29
N GLU A 163 25.29 -11.77 -19.70
CA GLU A 163 25.18 -10.94 -18.48
C GLU A 163 24.68 -11.75 -17.27
N ILE A 164 24.41 -13.05 -17.44
CA ILE A 164 23.99 -13.93 -16.36
C ILE A 164 25.20 -14.27 -15.48
N ASP A 165 25.36 -13.50 -14.42
CA ASP A 165 26.35 -13.73 -13.36
C ASP A 165 25.71 -14.42 -12.13
N ASN A 166 26.52 -14.60 -11.08
CA ASN A 166 26.04 -15.20 -9.84
C ASN A 166 24.95 -14.37 -9.14
N GLN A 167 24.89 -13.06 -9.36
CA GLN A 167 23.87 -12.20 -8.78
C GLN A 167 22.55 -12.35 -9.55
N ALA A 168 22.59 -12.33 -10.89
CA ALA A 168 21.44 -12.61 -11.74
C ALA A 168 20.80 -13.98 -11.41
N LEU A 169 21.63 -15.00 -11.17
CA LEU A 169 21.14 -16.32 -10.73
C LEU A 169 20.51 -16.31 -9.33
N ARG A 170 21.03 -15.49 -8.40
CA ARG A 170 20.43 -15.33 -7.07
C ARG A 170 19.08 -14.61 -7.15
N ASP A 171 18.98 -13.56 -7.96
CA ASP A 171 17.76 -12.80 -8.14
C ASP A 171 16.68 -13.63 -8.87
N ALA A 172 17.09 -14.43 -9.86
CA ALA A 172 16.23 -15.41 -10.50
C ALA A 172 15.75 -16.48 -9.50
N MET A 173 16.65 -17.05 -8.69
CA MET A 173 16.25 -18.00 -7.64
C MET A 173 15.25 -17.39 -6.66
N ASP A 174 15.49 -16.17 -6.20
CA ASP A 174 14.62 -15.48 -5.24
C ASP A 174 13.22 -15.22 -5.82
N THR A 175 13.17 -14.83 -7.09
CA THR A 175 11.92 -14.67 -7.85
C THR A 175 11.21 -16.00 -8.04
N LEU A 176 11.92 -17.06 -8.40
CA LEU A 176 11.32 -18.38 -8.61
C LEU A 176 10.72 -18.93 -7.31
N LEU A 177 11.43 -18.74 -6.19
CA LEU A 177 10.96 -19.11 -4.87
C LEU A 177 9.71 -18.31 -4.48
N GLU A 178 9.70 -16.99 -4.73
CA GLU A 178 8.50 -16.17 -4.53
C GLU A 178 7.32 -16.68 -5.38
N ARG A 179 7.52 -16.94 -6.67
CA ARG A 179 6.49 -17.49 -7.57
C ARG A 179 5.88 -18.78 -7.02
N LYS A 180 6.73 -19.71 -6.56
CA LYS A 180 6.29 -20.97 -5.93
C LYS A 180 5.53 -20.76 -4.63
N ILE A 181 5.97 -19.81 -3.80
CA ILE A 181 5.25 -19.44 -2.56
C ILE A 181 3.86 -18.90 -2.92
N LEU A 182 3.79 -17.98 -3.88
CA LEU A 182 2.54 -17.36 -4.33
C LEU A 182 1.57 -18.40 -4.91
N ASP A 183 2.02 -19.28 -5.81
CA ASP A 183 1.16 -20.33 -6.38
C ASP A 183 0.62 -21.27 -5.29
N LYS A 184 1.46 -21.62 -4.31
CA LYS A 184 1.03 -22.48 -3.20
C LYS A 184 -0.05 -21.79 -2.36
N GLU A 185 0.13 -20.52 -2.06
CA GLU A 185 -0.82 -19.73 -1.28
C GLU A 185 -2.12 -19.50 -2.05
N ALA A 186 -2.03 -19.29 -3.37
CA ALA A 186 -3.19 -19.26 -4.26
C ALA A 186 -4.02 -20.54 -4.14
N SER A 187 -3.35 -21.70 -4.19
CA SER A 187 -3.99 -23.00 -4.07
C SER A 187 -4.60 -23.23 -2.67
N ILE A 188 -3.89 -22.89 -1.59
CA ILE A 188 -4.38 -23.05 -0.21
C ILE A 188 -5.59 -22.17 0.05
N LYS A 189 -5.57 -20.92 -0.42
CA LYS A 189 -6.60 -19.92 -0.15
C LYS A 189 -7.68 -19.84 -1.24
N ASN A 190 -7.59 -20.70 -2.26
CA ASN A 190 -8.50 -20.73 -3.40
C ASN A 190 -8.62 -19.35 -4.08
N ILE A 191 -7.48 -18.69 -4.30
CA ILE A 191 -7.43 -17.38 -4.97
C ILE A 191 -7.69 -17.60 -6.46
N ASN A 192 -8.78 -17.03 -6.96
CA ASN A 192 -9.07 -16.99 -8.38
C ASN A 192 -8.48 -15.71 -8.98
N LEU A 193 -7.70 -15.87 -10.05
CA LEU A 193 -7.20 -14.76 -10.86
C LEU A 193 -8.17 -14.57 -12.02
N SER A 194 -8.65 -13.35 -12.22
CA SER A 194 -9.45 -13.00 -13.40
C SER A 194 -8.50 -12.64 -14.54
N GLU A 195 -8.89 -13.00 -15.76
CA GLU A 195 -8.13 -12.65 -16.95
C GLU A 195 -8.14 -11.13 -17.19
N GLU A 196 -9.23 -10.46 -16.82
CA GLU A 196 -9.37 -9.01 -16.89
C GLU A 196 -8.37 -8.30 -15.97
N GLU A 197 -8.13 -8.82 -14.76
CA GLU A 197 -7.12 -8.27 -13.84
C GLU A 197 -5.70 -8.42 -14.40
N ILE A 198 -5.40 -9.56 -15.02
CA ILE A 198 -4.10 -9.84 -15.65
C ILE A 198 -3.90 -8.93 -16.86
N GLN A 199 -4.90 -8.84 -17.73
CA GLN A 199 -4.84 -8.01 -18.94
C GLN A 199 -4.71 -6.53 -18.60
N ALA A 200 -5.40 -6.04 -17.56
CA ALA A 200 -5.24 -4.67 -17.10
C ALA A 200 -3.79 -4.35 -16.67
N LYS A 201 -3.07 -5.31 -16.08
CA LYS A 201 -1.66 -5.16 -15.73
C LYS A 201 -0.75 -5.17 -16.96
N VAL A 202 -1.06 -5.98 -17.97
CA VAL A 202 -0.32 -5.97 -19.25
C VAL A 202 -0.47 -4.63 -19.95
N GLU A 203 -1.71 -4.13 -20.06
CA GLU A 203 -2.02 -2.90 -20.80
C GLU A 203 -1.55 -1.62 -20.10
N ASN A 204 -1.75 -1.53 -18.78
CA ASN A 204 -1.48 -0.30 -18.03
C ASN A 204 -0.04 -0.23 -17.49
N ASP A 205 0.53 -1.37 -17.08
CA ASP A 205 1.85 -1.40 -16.42
C ASP A 205 2.97 -1.90 -17.36
N GLY A 206 2.62 -2.36 -18.58
CA GLY A 206 3.57 -2.86 -19.57
C GLY A 206 4.23 -4.19 -19.20
N PHE A 207 3.62 -4.95 -18.28
CA PHE A 207 4.14 -6.25 -17.86
C PHE A 207 3.94 -7.31 -18.94
N SER A 208 4.84 -8.31 -18.96
CA SER A 208 4.53 -9.58 -19.62
C SER A 208 3.34 -10.26 -18.93
N GLU A 209 2.62 -11.13 -19.64
CA GLU A 209 1.47 -11.87 -19.09
C GLU A 209 1.83 -12.64 -17.80
N THR A 210 3.03 -13.23 -17.77
CA THR A 210 3.52 -13.95 -16.57
C THR A 210 3.80 -12.99 -15.41
N GLU A 211 4.42 -11.85 -15.66
CA GLU A 211 4.67 -10.85 -14.62
C GLU A 211 3.37 -10.23 -14.12
N ALA A 212 2.43 -9.95 -15.01
CA ALA A 212 1.08 -9.50 -14.70
C ALA A 212 0.37 -10.51 -13.78
N ARG A 213 0.38 -11.81 -14.13
CA ARG A 213 -0.19 -12.87 -13.30
C ARG A 213 0.37 -12.86 -11.88
N TYR A 214 1.70 -12.82 -11.73
CA TYR A 214 2.32 -12.83 -10.40
C TYR A 214 2.17 -11.50 -9.67
N SER A 215 2.01 -10.39 -10.38
CA SER A 215 1.67 -9.08 -9.80
C SER A 215 0.27 -9.10 -9.18
N VAL A 216 -0.75 -9.53 -9.92
CA VAL A 216 -2.12 -9.69 -9.41
C VAL A 216 -2.14 -10.67 -8.23
N LEU A 217 -1.42 -11.80 -8.35
CA LEU A 217 -1.37 -12.79 -7.29
C LEU A 217 -0.69 -12.23 -6.02
N ARG A 218 0.39 -11.46 -6.18
CA ARG A 218 1.05 -10.75 -5.07
C ARG A 218 0.09 -9.79 -4.38
N GLU A 219 -0.67 -9.01 -5.14
CA GLU A 219 -1.67 -8.08 -4.59
C GLU A 219 -2.71 -8.84 -3.74
N LYS A 220 -3.35 -9.87 -4.29
CA LYS A 220 -4.37 -10.67 -3.56
C LYS A 220 -3.79 -11.37 -2.33
N VAL A 221 -2.59 -11.93 -2.45
CA VAL A 221 -1.90 -12.56 -1.32
C VAL A 221 -1.57 -11.53 -0.24
N THR A 222 -1.15 -10.32 -0.63
CA THR A 222 -0.88 -9.21 0.29
C THR A 222 -2.15 -8.85 1.07
N GLU A 223 -3.28 -8.67 0.39
CA GLU A 223 -4.56 -8.37 1.05
C GLU A 223 -4.99 -9.46 2.05
N LEU A 224 -4.69 -10.73 1.76
CA LEU A 224 -5.07 -11.85 2.62
C LEU A 224 -4.07 -12.15 3.74
N ASN A 225 -2.82 -11.71 3.63
CA ASN A 225 -1.75 -12.11 4.56
C ASN A 225 -1.07 -10.95 5.26
N THR A 226 -1.40 -9.71 4.95
CA THR A 226 -0.80 -8.54 5.59
C THR A 226 -1.86 -7.72 6.31
N LYS A 227 -1.42 -6.90 7.24
CA LYS A 227 -2.30 -6.02 7.99
C LYS A 227 -2.83 -4.93 7.05
N ASN A 228 -4.14 -4.86 6.89
CA ASN A 228 -4.77 -3.87 6.02
C ASN A 228 -6.16 -3.46 6.50
N TRP A 229 -6.62 -2.34 5.94
CA TRP A 229 -7.93 -1.75 6.16
C TRP A 229 -8.58 -1.51 4.81
N GLN A 230 -9.82 -1.94 4.65
CA GLN A 230 -10.67 -1.60 3.53
C GLN A 230 -11.60 -0.48 3.98
N VAL A 231 -11.47 0.68 3.34
CA VAL A 231 -12.21 1.88 3.74
C VAL A 231 -12.87 2.58 2.55
N TYR A 232 -13.99 3.23 2.82
CA TYR A 232 -14.49 4.31 1.97
C TYR A 232 -13.92 5.63 2.45
N THR A 233 -13.54 6.50 1.52
CA THR A 233 -13.20 7.89 1.84
C THR A 233 -14.04 8.83 1.00
N ILE A 234 -14.68 9.82 1.64
CA ILE A 234 -15.26 10.98 0.95
C ILE A 234 -14.55 12.19 1.51
N GLY A 235 -13.87 12.95 0.67
CA GLY A 235 -13.04 14.06 1.13
C GLY A 235 -12.93 15.17 0.13
N PHE A 236 -12.57 16.35 0.60
CA PHE A 236 -12.21 17.47 -0.26
C PHE A 236 -10.82 17.97 0.09
N TRP A 237 -10.16 18.53 -0.91
CA TRP A 237 -8.87 19.17 -0.76
C TRP A 237 -8.90 20.61 -1.29
N THR A 238 -8.22 21.50 -0.58
CA THR A 238 -7.92 22.85 -1.05
C THR A 238 -6.40 23.06 -1.00
N PRO A 239 -5.77 23.54 -2.08
CA PRO A 239 -4.34 23.78 -2.09
C PRO A 239 -3.90 24.66 -0.91
N THR A 240 -2.84 24.24 -0.25
CA THR A 240 -2.20 25.01 0.81
C THR A 240 -1.39 26.14 0.20
N ALA A 241 -2.03 27.27 -0.11
CA ALA A 241 -1.27 28.51 -0.26
C ALA A 241 -0.64 28.86 1.10
N THR A 242 0.62 29.27 1.13
CA THR A 242 1.22 29.87 2.33
C THR A 242 0.39 31.10 2.67
N ASN A 243 -0.15 31.18 3.89
CA ASN A 243 -1.04 32.28 4.30
C ASN A 243 -0.36 33.67 4.17
N SER A 244 0.96 33.73 4.02
CA SER A 244 1.73 34.94 3.72
C SER A 244 1.51 35.50 2.31
N GLU A 245 1.07 34.68 1.35
CA GLU A 245 0.91 35.05 -0.06
C GLU A 245 -0.53 35.45 -0.43
N LEU A 246 -1.49 35.21 0.47
CA LEU A 246 -2.90 35.54 0.25
C LEU A 246 -3.26 36.94 0.74
N THR A 247 -4.01 37.66 -0.08
CA THR A 247 -4.75 38.87 0.28
C THR A 247 -5.76 38.62 1.41
N ALA A 248 -6.26 39.67 2.05
CA ALA A 248 -7.25 39.53 3.12
C ALA A 248 -8.55 38.88 2.60
N GLU A 249 -8.96 39.25 1.39
CA GLU A 249 -10.14 38.72 0.70
C GLU A 249 -9.99 37.22 0.41
N GLU A 250 -8.82 36.81 -0.10
CA GLU A 250 -8.54 35.39 -0.37
C GLU A 250 -8.49 34.55 0.92
N LYS A 251 -8.00 35.13 2.03
CA LYS A 251 -8.04 34.46 3.35
C LYS A 251 -9.46 34.25 3.82
N THR A 252 -10.33 35.25 3.66
CA THR A 252 -11.75 35.14 4.03
C THR A 252 -12.45 34.09 3.16
N GLN A 253 -12.24 34.11 1.84
CA GLN A 253 -12.80 33.12 0.93
C GLN A 253 -12.33 31.70 1.26
N ARG A 254 -11.01 31.52 1.49
CA ARG A 254 -10.45 30.22 1.88
C ARG A 254 -11.03 29.72 3.19
N THR A 255 -11.15 30.59 4.19
CA THR A 255 -11.76 30.22 5.49
C THR A 255 -13.22 29.80 5.32
N ALA A 256 -13.97 30.50 4.48
CA ALA A 256 -15.36 30.15 4.17
C ALA A 256 -15.47 28.78 3.46
N ILE A 257 -14.61 28.52 2.45
CA ILE A 257 -14.55 27.23 1.76
C ILE A 257 -14.20 26.10 2.73
N LEU A 258 -13.18 26.28 3.57
CA LEU A 258 -12.79 25.27 4.57
C LEU A 258 -13.90 25.00 5.58
N SER A 259 -14.57 26.03 6.07
CA SER A 259 -15.70 25.89 7.00
C SER A 259 -16.87 25.14 6.34
N MET A 260 -17.21 25.51 5.11
CA MET A 260 -18.28 24.86 4.35
C MET A 260 -17.94 23.40 4.05
N GLY A 261 -16.69 23.13 3.68
CA GLY A 261 -16.21 21.79 3.39
C GLY A 261 -16.27 20.89 4.62
N LYS A 262 -15.88 21.39 5.80
CA LYS A 262 -16.03 20.65 7.05
C LYS A 262 -17.49 20.31 7.36
N THR A 263 -18.43 21.22 7.12
CA THR A 263 -19.87 20.93 7.26
C THR A 263 -20.32 19.85 6.27
N MET A 264 -19.90 19.94 5.01
CA MET A 264 -20.18 18.93 3.98
C MET A 264 -19.63 17.56 4.37
N ILE A 265 -18.40 17.47 4.89
CA ILE A 265 -17.79 16.20 5.30
C ILE A 265 -18.44 15.63 6.58
N ASN A 266 -18.92 16.47 7.50
CA ASN A 266 -19.74 16.01 8.63
C ASN A 266 -21.07 15.40 8.17
N GLU A 267 -21.70 15.98 7.15
CA GLU A 267 -22.88 15.41 6.50
C GLU A 267 -22.54 14.06 5.84
N ALA A 268 -21.40 13.98 5.13
CA ALA A 268 -20.90 12.73 4.55
C ALA A 268 -20.69 11.65 5.61
N LYS A 269 -20.05 11.98 6.73
CA LYS A 269 -19.85 11.07 7.87
C LYS A 269 -21.19 10.50 8.35
N THR A 270 -22.17 11.36 8.61
CA THR A 270 -23.47 10.94 9.14
C THR A 270 -24.17 9.97 8.19
N ARG A 271 -24.08 10.21 6.88
CA ARG A 271 -24.68 9.35 5.85
C ARG A 271 -23.91 8.03 5.67
N LEU A 272 -22.58 8.06 5.77
CA LEU A 272 -21.75 6.85 5.78
C LEU A 272 -22.05 5.97 7.01
N GLU A 273 -22.31 6.57 8.18
CA GLU A 273 -22.75 5.85 9.39
C GLU A 273 -24.11 5.16 9.21
N ASN A 274 -24.94 5.64 8.27
CA ASN A 274 -26.23 5.05 7.90
C ASN A 274 -26.14 4.10 6.69
N ASP A 275 -24.93 3.62 6.37
CA ASP A 275 -24.68 2.66 5.27
C ASP A 275 -25.12 3.14 3.87
N GLU A 276 -25.23 4.45 3.66
CA GLU A 276 -25.43 4.99 2.31
C GLU A 276 -24.18 4.81 1.44
N SER A 277 -24.38 4.60 0.13
CA SER A 277 -23.28 4.45 -0.84
C SER A 277 -22.39 5.70 -0.88
N ALA A 278 -21.07 5.50 -0.77
CA ALA A 278 -20.10 6.60 -0.74
C ALA A 278 -20.18 7.48 -1.99
N PHE A 279 -20.31 6.86 -3.17
CA PHE A 279 -20.48 7.55 -4.44
C PHE A 279 -21.78 8.36 -4.49
N SER A 280 -22.90 7.75 -4.08
CA SER A 280 -24.22 8.44 -4.04
C SER A 280 -24.24 9.62 -3.08
N ILE A 281 -23.59 9.48 -1.92
CA ILE A 281 -23.40 10.59 -0.97
C ILE A 281 -22.63 11.71 -1.65
N ALA A 282 -21.46 11.42 -2.21
CA ALA A 282 -20.60 12.44 -2.81
C ALA A 282 -21.28 13.16 -3.98
N LYS A 283 -22.02 12.46 -4.85
CA LYS A 283 -22.78 13.07 -5.97
C LYS A 283 -23.87 14.03 -5.46
N SER A 284 -24.58 13.61 -4.42
CA SER A 284 -25.58 14.45 -3.75
C SER A 284 -24.95 15.68 -3.08
N LEU A 285 -23.80 15.52 -2.42
CA LEU A 285 -23.08 16.63 -1.81
C LEU A 285 -22.54 17.60 -2.87
N LEU A 286 -21.98 17.12 -3.97
CA LEU A 286 -21.50 17.97 -5.06
C LEU A 286 -22.63 18.82 -5.67
N SER A 287 -23.82 18.24 -5.78
CA SER A 287 -25.01 18.93 -6.29
C SER A 287 -25.47 20.05 -5.34
N LYS A 288 -25.30 19.84 -4.03
CA LYS A 288 -25.64 20.81 -2.97
C LYS A 288 -24.57 21.88 -2.76
N TYR A 289 -23.29 21.51 -2.91
CA TYR A 289 -22.12 22.36 -2.67
C TYR A 289 -21.25 22.42 -3.93
N SER A 290 -21.76 23.10 -4.97
CA SER A 290 -21.14 23.14 -6.31
C SER A 290 -19.75 23.77 -6.34
N ASN A 291 -19.38 24.55 -5.33
CA ASN A 291 -18.04 25.14 -5.16
C ASN A 291 -16.94 24.10 -4.88
N PHE A 292 -17.29 22.83 -4.62
CA PHE A 292 -16.34 21.72 -4.47
C PHE A 292 -16.14 20.90 -5.75
N GLN A 293 -16.63 21.39 -6.90
CA GLN A 293 -16.32 20.78 -8.20
C GLN A 293 -14.81 20.72 -8.43
N GLY A 294 -14.30 19.54 -8.78
CA GLY A 294 -12.87 19.30 -8.98
C GLY A 294 -12.04 19.19 -7.70
N THR A 295 -12.66 19.28 -6.51
CA THR A 295 -11.94 19.13 -5.23
C THR A 295 -12.54 18.05 -4.34
N LEU A 296 -13.84 17.74 -4.46
CA LEU A 296 -14.47 16.60 -3.81
C LEU A 296 -14.03 15.29 -4.50
N ALA A 297 -13.69 14.28 -3.71
CA ALA A 297 -13.25 12.99 -4.18
C ALA A 297 -13.88 11.84 -3.37
N VAL A 298 -14.02 10.69 -4.02
CA VAL A 298 -14.38 9.40 -3.42
C VAL A 298 -13.22 8.44 -3.63
N ASN A 299 -12.73 7.81 -2.55
CA ASN A 299 -11.58 6.88 -2.60
C ASN A 299 -10.30 7.48 -3.23
N GLY A 300 -10.20 8.80 -3.25
CA GLY A 300 -9.11 9.56 -3.90
C GLY A 300 -9.38 9.92 -5.36
N PHE A 301 -10.49 9.50 -5.95
CA PHE A 301 -10.90 9.84 -7.31
C PHE A 301 -11.79 11.08 -7.30
N GLN A 302 -11.36 12.13 -8.00
CA GLN A 302 -12.09 13.39 -8.09
C GLN A 302 -13.45 13.18 -8.76
N LEU A 303 -14.47 13.82 -8.19
CA LEU A 303 -15.83 13.75 -8.71
C LEU A 303 -16.11 14.94 -9.63
N ALA A 304 -16.51 14.63 -10.86
CA ALA A 304 -17.08 15.60 -11.79
C ALA A 304 -18.63 15.58 -11.69
N PRO A 305 -19.32 16.66 -12.08
CA PRO A 305 -20.78 16.72 -12.01
C PRO A 305 -21.50 15.59 -12.76
N ASN A 306 -20.89 15.15 -13.87
CA ASN A 306 -21.42 14.09 -14.73
C ASN A 306 -20.65 12.77 -14.55
N SER A 307 -19.93 12.59 -13.44
CA SER A 307 -19.29 11.30 -13.15
C SER A 307 -20.35 10.22 -13.04
N GLU A 308 -20.08 9.13 -13.75
CA GLU A 308 -20.73 7.83 -13.53
C GLU A 308 -19.94 7.04 -12.51
N ALA A 309 -20.60 6.07 -11.89
CA ALA A 309 -19.97 5.22 -10.91
C ALA A 309 -18.94 4.31 -11.60
N THR A 310 -17.72 4.27 -11.07
CA THR A 310 -16.68 3.32 -11.50
C THR A 310 -16.36 2.37 -10.34
N PRO A 311 -15.83 1.17 -10.62
CA PRO A 311 -15.45 0.23 -9.55
C PRO A 311 -14.54 0.86 -8.49
N GLU A 312 -13.65 1.77 -8.86
CA GLU A 312 -12.74 2.44 -7.93
C GLU A 312 -13.43 3.44 -7.00
N MET A 313 -14.53 4.04 -7.47
CA MET A 313 -15.38 4.94 -6.66
C MET A 313 -16.40 4.16 -5.82
N GLU A 314 -16.86 3.01 -6.32
CA GLU A 314 -17.91 2.21 -5.66
C GLU A 314 -17.36 1.21 -4.65
N ASN A 315 -16.18 0.66 -4.87
CA ASN A 315 -15.59 -0.35 -3.99
C ASN A 315 -14.69 0.31 -2.94
N PRO A 316 -14.61 -0.26 -1.72
CA PRO A 316 -13.71 0.28 -0.71
C PRO A 316 -12.26 0.11 -1.15
N LYS A 317 -11.42 1.08 -0.81
CA LYS A 317 -10.00 1.03 -1.10
C LYS A 317 -9.26 0.29 0.00
N THR A 318 -8.39 -0.63 -0.38
CA THR A 318 -7.48 -1.33 0.55
C THR A 318 -6.25 -0.47 0.85
N TYR A 319 -5.95 -0.30 2.14
CA TYR A 319 -4.74 0.34 2.65
C TYR A 319 -3.94 -0.67 3.47
N VAL A 320 -2.77 -1.05 2.97
CA VAL A 320 -1.82 -1.89 3.69
C VAL A 320 -1.09 -1.06 4.75
N TYR A 321 -0.71 -1.69 5.86
CA TYR A 321 0.09 -1.03 6.88
C TYR A 321 1.49 -0.69 6.33
N GLU A 322 1.87 0.59 6.43
CA GLU A 322 3.19 1.05 6.03
C GLU A 322 3.79 1.93 7.12
N LEU A 323 4.97 1.56 7.63
CA LEU A 323 5.63 2.34 8.69
C LEU A 323 5.95 3.78 8.25
N LYS A 324 6.32 3.97 6.98
CA LYS A 324 6.60 5.30 6.39
C LYS A 324 5.36 6.21 6.31
N ALA A 325 4.16 5.63 6.42
CA ALA A 325 2.91 6.36 6.39
C ALA A 325 2.44 6.79 7.79
N VAL A 326 3.05 6.26 8.86
CA VAL A 326 2.76 6.67 10.23
C VAL A 326 3.12 8.13 10.44
N GLY A 327 2.22 8.89 11.06
CA GLY A 327 2.34 10.34 11.22
C GLY A 327 1.71 11.13 10.08
N GLN A 328 1.28 10.47 9.00
CA GLN A 328 0.46 11.12 7.97
C GLN A 328 -1.02 11.11 8.41
N PRO A 329 -1.71 12.26 8.42
CA PRO A 329 -3.03 12.38 9.04
C PRO A 329 -4.09 11.37 8.53
N LEU A 330 -4.14 11.13 7.22
CA LEU A 330 -5.08 10.18 6.63
C LEU A 330 -4.80 8.75 7.10
N TYR A 331 -3.54 8.33 7.04
CA TYR A 331 -3.13 6.97 7.43
C TYR A 331 -3.29 6.75 8.94
N ASP A 332 -2.95 7.73 9.76
CA ASP A 332 -3.19 7.65 11.21
C ASP A 332 -4.69 7.50 11.52
N THR A 333 -5.55 8.22 10.78
CA THR A 333 -7.00 8.07 10.90
C THR A 333 -7.44 6.65 10.53
N ILE A 334 -6.99 6.14 9.39
CA ILE A 334 -7.30 4.77 8.91
C ILE A 334 -6.83 3.73 9.93
N TYR A 335 -5.57 3.80 10.37
CA TYR A 335 -4.98 2.84 11.30
C TYR A 335 -5.62 2.87 12.69
N SER A 336 -6.24 4.00 13.06
CA SER A 336 -7.00 4.13 14.30
C SER A 336 -8.35 3.42 14.28
N LEU A 337 -8.91 3.09 13.10
CA LEU A 337 -10.20 2.40 12.99
C LEU A 337 -10.07 0.95 13.45
N GLN A 338 -10.98 0.53 14.33
CA GLN A 338 -10.96 -0.80 14.96
C GLN A 338 -12.15 -1.67 14.56
N ASN A 339 -13.32 -1.08 14.37
CA ASN A 339 -14.57 -1.83 14.16
C ASN A 339 -15.15 -1.55 12.77
N GLU A 340 -15.63 -2.59 12.08
CA GLU A 340 -16.38 -2.41 10.83
C GLU A 340 -17.61 -1.53 11.08
N GLY A 341 -17.90 -0.64 10.13
CA GLY A 341 -18.92 0.39 10.25
C GLY A 341 -18.45 1.67 10.96
N GLU A 342 -17.30 1.67 11.64
CA GLU A 342 -16.75 2.86 12.28
C GLU A 342 -16.42 3.94 11.24
N VAL A 343 -16.90 5.17 11.48
CA VAL A 343 -16.62 6.32 10.63
C VAL A 343 -15.89 7.40 11.43
N LYS A 344 -14.73 7.84 10.94
CA LYS A 344 -13.94 8.92 11.54
C LYS A 344 -13.72 10.06 10.56
N LEU A 345 -13.45 11.23 11.13
CA LEU A 345 -13.05 12.41 10.37
C LEU A 345 -11.53 12.52 10.39
N ASN A 346 -10.93 12.64 9.22
CA ASN A 346 -9.57 13.15 9.07
C ASN A 346 -9.66 14.67 8.88
N ASN A 347 -9.02 15.43 9.78
CA ASN A 347 -8.93 16.89 9.70
C ASN A 347 -7.46 17.30 9.83
N PRO A 348 -6.70 17.33 8.72
CA PRO A 348 -5.29 17.74 8.73
C PRO A 348 -5.08 19.12 9.38
N LEU A 349 -4.05 19.24 10.22
CA LEU A 349 -3.73 20.48 10.96
C LEU A 349 -3.31 21.64 10.04
N ASP A 350 -2.79 21.32 8.86
CA ASP A 350 -2.38 22.30 7.84
C ASP A 350 -3.58 22.96 7.13
N GLY A 351 -4.80 22.49 7.40
CA GLY A 351 -6.02 23.00 6.79
C GLY A 351 -6.10 22.74 5.29
N SER A 352 -5.47 21.66 4.81
CA SER A 352 -5.50 21.25 3.40
C SER A 352 -6.83 20.65 2.96
N GLY A 353 -7.73 20.29 3.88
CA GLY A 353 -9.00 19.66 3.54
C GLY A 353 -9.63 18.93 4.72
N ALA A 354 -10.52 18.00 4.41
CA ALA A 354 -11.04 17.02 5.36
C ALA A 354 -11.61 15.80 4.64
N ASP A 355 -11.60 14.65 5.32
CA ASP A 355 -12.17 13.40 4.83
C ASP A 355 -13.07 12.75 5.89
N ALA A 356 -14.17 12.13 5.44
CA ALA A 356 -14.89 11.13 6.19
C ALA A 356 -14.40 9.75 5.74
N VAL A 357 -13.91 8.96 6.68
CA VAL A 357 -13.30 7.64 6.45
C VAL A 357 -14.11 6.59 7.16
N LYS A 358 -14.68 5.64 6.42
CA LYS A 358 -15.47 4.52 6.97
C LYS A 358 -14.72 3.21 6.83
N LEU A 359 -14.56 2.47 7.92
CA LEU A 359 -14.04 1.10 7.89
C LEU A 359 -15.13 0.12 7.45
N VAL A 360 -14.83 -0.72 6.46
CA VAL A 360 -15.76 -1.78 6.02
C VAL A 360 -15.15 -3.17 6.11
N GLY A 361 -13.83 -3.28 6.20
CA GLY A 361 -13.14 -4.55 6.40
C GLY A 361 -11.75 -4.32 6.97
N LYS A 362 -11.26 -5.27 7.76
CA LYS A 362 -9.92 -5.20 8.35
C LYS A 362 -9.28 -6.57 8.41
N ASN A 363 -8.06 -6.68 7.88
CA ASN A 363 -7.23 -7.86 8.10
C ASN A 363 -6.23 -7.58 9.23
N ASN A 364 -6.40 -8.25 10.37
CA ASN A 364 -5.48 -8.20 11.51
C ASN A 364 -4.39 -9.28 11.39
N SER A 365 -3.65 -9.30 10.29
CA SER A 365 -2.54 -10.23 10.12
C SER A 365 -1.41 -9.96 11.12
N ASN A 366 -0.64 -11.01 11.43
CA ASN A 366 0.61 -10.91 12.17
C ASN A 366 1.73 -10.22 11.37
N PHE A 367 1.56 -10.09 10.05
CA PHE A 367 2.53 -9.45 9.18
C PHE A 367 2.07 -8.05 8.81
N ASN A 368 2.96 -7.08 9.00
CA ASN A 368 2.71 -5.69 8.64
C ASN A 368 2.84 -5.48 7.13
N THR A 369 3.81 -6.13 6.50
CA THR A 369 4.16 -5.94 5.08
C THR A 369 4.20 -7.26 4.32
N TYR A 370 4.15 -7.18 2.99
CA TYR A 370 4.31 -8.34 2.12
C TYR A 370 5.71 -8.93 2.25
N GLU A 371 6.72 -8.08 2.41
CA GLU A 371 8.12 -8.48 2.53
C GLU A 371 8.38 -9.27 3.82
N ASP A 372 7.79 -8.86 4.94
CA ASP A 372 7.88 -9.58 6.21
C ASP A 372 7.25 -10.97 6.09
N TRP A 373 6.06 -11.03 5.48
CA TRP A 373 5.36 -12.28 5.21
C TRP A 373 6.15 -13.19 4.26
N LEU A 374 6.66 -12.65 3.17
CA LEU A 374 7.41 -13.41 2.17
C LEU A 374 8.71 -13.93 2.78
N LYS A 375 9.39 -13.15 3.62
CA LYS A 375 10.60 -13.57 4.33
C LYS A 375 10.33 -14.73 5.27
N ASP A 376 9.22 -14.68 6.03
CA ASP A 376 8.79 -15.79 6.87
C ASP A 376 8.56 -17.06 6.03
N LYS A 377 7.85 -16.96 4.91
CA LYS A 377 7.62 -18.10 4.00
C LYS A 377 8.90 -18.64 3.39
N LYS A 378 9.80 -17.76 2.92
CA LYS A 378 11.11 -18.15 2.37
C LYS A 378 11.97 -18.87 3.41
N SER A 379 11.84 -18.57 4.71
CA SER A 379 12.60 -19.24 5.77
C SER A 379 12.28 -20.74 5.92
N THR A 380 11.15 -21.18 5.37
CA THR A 380 10.74 -22.59 5.34
C THR A 380 11.35 -23.37 4.17
N ALA A 381 12.00 -22.70 3.22
CA ALA A 381 12.69 -23.34 2.11
C ALA A 381 14.09 -23.83 2.53
N VAL A 382 14.49 -24.99 2.02
CA VAL A 382 15.84 -25.53 2.21
C VAL A 382 16.68 -25.15 1.00
N ILE A 383 17.71 -24.32 1.20
CA ILE A 383 18.60 -23.85 0.13
C ILE A 383 19.89 -24.66 0.14
N ASN A 384 20.17 -25.37 -0.97
CA ASN A 384 21.32 -26.26 -1.12
C ASN A 384 22.53 -25.59 -1.83
N GLY A 385 22.38 -24.31 -2.20
CA GLY A 385 23.38 -23.50 -2.88
C GLY A 385 23.30 -23.61 -4.41
N LEU A 386 23.45 -22.47 -5.09
CA LEU A 386 23.44 -22.36 -6.56
C LEU A 386 24.63 -23.09 -7.21
#